data_AF-A0A284R771-F1
#
_entry.id   AF-A0A284R771-F1
#
_cell.length_a   1.000
_cell.length_b   1.000
_cell.length_c   1.000
_cell.angle_alpha   90.00
_cell.angle_beta   90.00
_cell.angle_gamma   90.00
#
_symmetry.space_group_name_H-M   'P 1'
#
loop_
_entity.id
_entity.type
_entity.pdbx_description
1 polymer ?
#
loop_
_entity_poly.entity_id
_entity_poly.type
_entity_poly.pdbx_seq_one_letter_code
_entity_poly.pdbx_strand_id
1 'polypeptide(L)'
;MFELVKELKAGAENLKKQSSNYISLNAGCELFIEFVTLFPHAASSFSELETELIRQGHQYVIQALSYPAKIAELAFDFIKDDSVILTFIFASRDANTVMGSQTEANTR
;
A
#
# COMPACT_ATOMS: atom_id res chain seq x y z
N MET A 1 12.82 -13.82 16.86
CA MET A 1 12.94 -12.83 15.76
C MET A 1 13.70 -13.38 14.55
N PHE A 2 14.92 -13.91 14.71
CA PHE A 2 15.75 -14.37 13.58
C PHE A 2 15.07 -15.40 12.66
N GLU A 3 14.53 -16.50 13.20
CA GLU A 3 13.84 -17.53 12.38
C GLU A 3 12.60 -16.96 11.68
N LEU A 4 11.82 -16.10 12.34
CA LEU A 4 10.67 -15.44 11.71
C LEU A 4 11.10 -14.62 10.49
N VAL A 5 12.15 -13.80 10.61
CA VAL A 5 12.65 -12.98 9.48
C VAL A 5 13.19 -13.87 8.35
N LYS A 6 13.84 -14.98 8.67
CA LYS A 6 14.31 -15.96 7.69
C LYS A 6 13.15 -16.60 6.92
N GLU A 7 12.10 -17.05 7.62
CA GLU A 7 10.90 -17.61 7.00
C GLU A 7 10.15 -16.57 6.15
N LEU A 8 10.06 -15.32 6.61
CA LEU A 8 9.48 -14.22 5.83
C LEU A 8 10.26 -13.94 4.54
N LYS A 9 11.59 -13.93 4.60
CA LYS A 9 12.45 -13.77 3.41
C LYS A 9 12.25 -14.93 2.44
N ALA A 10 12.21 -16.17 2.93
CA ALA A 10 11.95 -17.34 2.10
C ALA A 10 10.56 -17.29 1.43
N GLY A 11 9.53 -16.89 2.17
CA GLY A 11 8.18 -16.66 1.66
C GLY A 11 8.14 -15.58 0.57
N ALA A 12 8.81 -14.44 0.79
CA ALA A 12 8.92 -13.37 -0.19
C ALA A 12 9.59 -13.85 -1.49
N GLU A 13 10.68 -14.61 -1.41
CA GLU A 13 11.34 -15.18 -2.59
C GLU A 13 10.45 -16.17 -3.35
N ASN A 14 9.68 -16.99 -2.65
CA ASN A 14 8.72 -17.89 -3.29
C ASN A 14 7.60 -17.11 -4.00
N LEU A 15 7.11 -16.03 -3.39
CA LEU A 15 6.06 -15.20 -3.98
C LEU A 15 6.56 -14.43 -5.22
N LYS A 16 7.80 -13.93 -5.18
CA LYS A 16 8.47 -13.29 -6.34
C LYS A 16 8.55 -14.23 -7.53
N LYS A 17 8.94 -15.49 -7.31
CA LYS A 17 9.03 -16.52 -8.38
C LYS A 17 7.70 -16.84 -9.05
N GLN A 18 6.59 -16.58 -8.38
CA GLN A 18 5.24 -16.84 -8.90
C GLN A 18 4.65 -15.65 -9.67
N SER A 19 5.29 -14.48 -9.66
CA SER A 19 4.82 -13.30 -10.38
C SER A 19 5.60 -13.08 -11.67
N SER A 20 4.89 -12.76 -12.76
CA SER A 20 5.51 -12.37 -14.04
C SER A 20 6.14 -10.97 -13.99
N ASN A 21 5.66 -10.09 -13.10
CA ASN A 21 6.26 -8.80 -12.78
C ASN A 21 6.25 -8.61 -11.26
N TYR A 22 7.42 -8.74 -10.65
CA TYR A 22 7.56 -8.74 -9.20
C TYR A 22 7.99 -7.38 -8.63
N ILE A 23 8.11 -6.30 -9.41
CA ILE A 23 8.69 -5.04 -8.91
C ILE A 23 7.87 -4.46 -7.75
N SER A 24 6.57 -4.25 -7.96
CA SER A 24 5.66 -3.73 -6.91
C SER A 24 5.51 -4.71 -5.75
N LEU A 25 5.43 -6.00 -6.07
CA LEU A 25 5.37 -7.08 -5.08
C LEU A 25 6.61 -7.08 -4.18
N ASN A 26 7.81 -6.95 -4.76
CA ASN A 26 9.09 -6.93 -4.05
C ASN A 26 9.16 -5.75 -3.11
N ALA A 27 8.79 -4.55 -3.57
CA ALA A 27 8.72 -3.37 -2.73
C ALA A 27 7.79 -3.59 -1.53
N GLY A 28 6.61 -4.19 -1.74
CA GLY A 28 5.70 -4.55 -0.65
C GLY A 28 6.30 -5.57 0.33
N CYS A 29 6.97 -6.60 -0.17
CA CYS A 29 7.62 -7.61 0.67
C CYS A 29 8.76 -7.02 1.51
N GLU A 30 9.58 -6.14 0.93
CA GLU A 30 10.68 -5.47 1.64
C GLU A 30 10.14 -4.56 2.75
N LEU A 31 9.16 -3.73 2.45
CA LEU A 31 8.48 -2.88 3.45
C LEU A 31 7.88 -3.71 4.58
N PHE A 32 7.28 -4.86 4.27
CA PHE A 32 6.72 -5.74 5.30
C PHE A 32 7.81 -6.37 6.20
N ILE A 33 8.92 -6.82 5.60
CA ILE A 33 10.05 -7.38 6.36
C ILE A 33 10.68 -6.31 7.25
N GLU A 34 10.85 -5.09 6.74
CA GLU A 34 11.33 -3.95 7.52
C GLU A 34 10.38 -3.62 8.67
N PHE A 35 9.07 -3.58 8.40
CA PHE A 35 8.05 -3.38 9.44
C PHE A 35 8.21 -4.40 10.56
N VAL A 36 8.22 -5.70 10.25
CA VAL A 36 8.36 -6.76 11.27
C VAL A 36 9.68 -6.65 12.03
N THR A 37 10.77 -6.26 11.36
CA THR A 37 12.11 -6.16 11.97
C THR A 37 12.25 -4.95 12.88
N LEU A 38 11.60 -3.83 12.51
CA LEU A 38 11.66 -2.57 13.24
C LEU A 38 10.48 -2.38 14.20
N PHE A 39 9.50 -3.29 14.18
CA PHE A 39 8.29 -3.20 14.98
C PHE A 39 8.62 -3.19 16.48
N PRO A 40 8.38 -2.07 17.20
CA PRO A 40 8.63 -2.02 18.62
C PRO A 40 7.54 -2.83 19.33
N HIS A 41 7.92 -3.98 19.90
CA HIS A 41 6.98 -4.83 20.62
C HIS A 41 7.40 -5.04 22.08
N ALA A 42 6.42 -4.92 22.98
CA ALA A 42 6.57 -5.31 24.39
C ALA A 42 6.18 -6.78 24.64
N ALA A 43 5.98 -7.56 23.57
CA ALA A 43 5.51 -8.93 23.65
C ALA A 43 6.46 -9.79 24.50
N SER A 44 5.89 -10.48 25.47
CA SER A 44 6.62 -11.37 26.38
C SER A 44 6.81 -12.78 25.80
N SER A 45 6.03 -13.11 24.76
CA SER A 45 6.07 -14.39 24.06
C SER A 45 5.92 -14.22 22.55
N PHE A 46 6.30 -15.27 21.80
CA PHE A 46 6.10 -15.30 20.35
C PHE A 46 4.61 -15.27 19.96
N SER A 47 3.74 -15.92 20.73
CA SER A 47 2.30 -15.96 20.46
C SER A 47 1.64 -14.59 20.60
N GLU A 48 2.07 -13.80 21.59
CA GLU A 48 1.64 -12.40 21.73
C GLU A 48 2.12 -11.55 20.55
N LEU A 49 3.37 -11.72 20.14
CA LEU A 49 3.93 -11.03 18.99
C LEU A 49 3.17 -11.38 17.69
N GLU A 50 2.90 -12.66 17.46
CA GLU A 50 2.14 -13.13 16.30
C GLU A 50 0.76 -12.48 16.24
N THR A 51 0.04 -12.49 17.37
CA THR A 51 -1.28 -11.86 17.50
C THR A 51 -1.23 -10.37 17.18
N GLU A 52 -0.22 -9.67 17.69
CA GLU A 52 -0.05 -8.24 17.47
C GLU A 52 0.33 -7.93 16.01
N LEU A 53 1.24 -8.70 15.40
CA LEU A 53 1.62 -8.53 14.00
C LEU A 53 0.43 -8.73 13.06
N ILE A 54 -0.41 -9.75 13.32
CA ILE A 54 -1.64 -9.99 12.56
C ILE A 54 -2.59 -8.80 12.72
N ARG A 55 -2.80 -8.33 13.95
CA ARG A 55 -3.68 -7.18 14.24
C ARG A 55 -3.22 -5.92 13.49
N GLN A 56 -1.93 -5.63 13.52
CA GLN A 56 -1.33 -4.48 12.83
C GLN A 56 -1.41 -4.62 11.31
N GLY A 57 -1.18 -5.83 10.79
CA GLY A 57 -1.33 -6.12 9.36
C GLY A 57 -2.74 -5.84 8.86
N HIS A 58 -3.77 -6.25 9.60
CA HIS A 58 -5.16 -5.92 9.27
C HIS A 58 -5.43 -4.42 9.28
N GLN A 59 -4.93 -3.70 10.29
CA GLN A 59 -5.06 -2.24 10.36
C GLN A 59 -4.37 -1.55 9.19
N TYR A 60 -3.17 -2.00 8.81
CA TYR A 60 -2.43 -1.49 7.66
C TYR A 60 -3.25 -1.66 6.37
N VAL A 61 -3.84 -2.83 6.12
CA VAL A 61 -4.66 -3.06 4.92
C VAL A 61 -5.87 -2.12 4.89
N ILE A 62 -6.56 -1.95 6.02
CA ILE A 62 -7.71 -1.03 6.12
C ILE A 62 -7.27 0.41 5.82
N GLN A 63 -6.14 0.86 6.37
CA GLN A 63 -5.59 2.19 6.12
C GLN A 63 -5.12 2.37 4.67
N ALA A 64 -4.45 1.36 4.11
CA ALA A 64 -3.91 1.42 2.75
C ALA A 64 -4.99 1.63 1.69
N LEU A 65 -6.19 1.08 1.92
CA LEU A 65 -7.35 1.30 1.04
C LEU A 65 -7.83 2.77 1.01
N SER A 66 -7.47 3.58 2.02
CA SER A 66 -7.81 5.01 2.07
C SER A 66 -6.78 5.91 1.37
N TYR A 67 -5.55 5.43 1.17
CA TYR A 67 -4.45 6.24 0.61
C TYR A 67 -4.74 6.79 -0.78
N PRO A 68 -5.40 6.06 -1.70
CA PRO A 68 -5.72 6.64 -3.01
C PRO A 68 -6.61 7.88 -2.92
N ALA A 69 -7.63 7.87 -2.05
CA ALA A 69 -8.47 9.03 -1.81
C ALA A 69 -7.66 10.20 -1.23
N LYS A 70 -6.73 9.91 -0.32
CA LYS A 70 -5.85 10.93 0.25
C LYS A 70 -4.88 11.51 -0.78
N ILE A 71 -4.34 10.68 -1.67
CA ILE A 71 -3.49 11.13 -2.79
C ILE A 71 -4.30 12.04 -3.72
N ALA A 72 -5.54 11.68 -4.05
CA ALA A 72 -6.41 12.50 -4.87
C ALA A 72 -6.70 13.87 -4.22
N GLU A 73 -7.02 13.89 -2.91
CA GLU A 73 -7.23 15.13 -2.15
C GLU A 73 -6.01 16.05 -2.23
N LEU A 74 -4.81 15.51 -2.03
CA LEU A 74 -3.56 16.29 -2.09
C LEU A 74 -3.17 16.70 -3.51
N ALA A 75 -3.52 15.90 -4.51
CA ALA A 75 -3.22 16.16 -5.91
C ALA A 75 -4.18 17.16 -6.56
N PHE A 76 -5.38 17.35 -5.98
CA PHE A 76 -6.45 18.15 -6.57
C PHE A 76 -6.00 19.59 -6.88
N ASP A 77 -5.32 20.24 -5.94
CA ASP A 77 -4.88 21.63 -6.08
C ASP A 77 -3.85 21.86 -7.19
N PHE A 78 -3.21 20.79 -7.70
CA PHE A 78 -2.28 20.87 -8.83
C PHE A 78 -3.00 20.98 -10.18
N ILE A 79 -4.26 20.59 -10.27
CA ILE A 79 -5.06 20.70 -11.49
C ILE A 79 -5.76 22.06 -11.47
N LYS A 80 -5.43 22.93 -12.43
CA LYS A 80 -6.10 24.23 -12.60
C LYS A 80 -7.20 24.14 -13.62
N ASP A 81 -8.17 25.05 -13.52
CA ASP A 81 -9.22 25.21 -14.53
C ASP A 81 -8.60 25.35 -15.93
N ASP A 82 -9.29 24.78 -16.92
CA ASP A 82 -8.87 24.73 -18.33
C ASP A 82 -7.54 24.02 -18.63
N SER A 83 -6.97 23.29 -17.66
CA SER A 83 -5.77 22.47 -17.88
C SER A 83 -6.08 21.20 -18.67
N VAL A 84 -5.23 20.87 -19.64
CA VAL A 84 -5.27 19.58 -20.35
C VAL A 84 -4.29 18.61 -19.71
N ILE A 85 -4.81 17.50 -19.18
CA ILE A 85 -4.00 16.46 -18.52
C ILE A 85 -3.65 15.37 -19.53
N LEU A 86 -2.35 15.06 -19.65
CA LEU A 86 -1.86 13.90 -20.39
C LEU A 86 -1.59 12.74 -19.43
N THR A 87 -2.18 11.58 -19.68
CA THR A 87 -1.89 10.34 -18.95
C THR A 87 -1.42 9.23 -19.90
N PHE A 88 -0.44 8.46 -19.47
CA PHE A 88 0.21 7.41 -20.29
C PHE A 88 -0.19 5.99 -19.87
N ILE A 89 -0.80 5.79 -18.69
CA ILE A 89 -1.09 4.48 -18.12
C ILE A 89 -2.57 4.32 -17.72
N PHE A 90 -3.13 3.13 -17.95
CA PHE A 90 -4.40 2.73 -17.34
C PHE A 90 -4.15 2.39 -15.87
N ALA A 91 -4.30 3.38 -14.99
CA ALA A 91 -4.21 3.19 -13.55
C ALA A 91 -5.54 2.62 -13.03
N SER A 92 -5.47 1.52 -12.26
CA SER A 92 -6.65 0.93 -11.61
C SER A 92 -7.31 1.94 -10.65
N ARG A 93 -8.63 2.13 -10.79
CA ARG A 93 -9.58 2.94 -9.96
C ARG A 93 -9.27 4.43 -9.72
N ASP A 94 -8.01 4.86 -9.68
CA ASP A 94 -7.65 6.21 -9.23
C ASP A 94 -7.80 7.29 -10.30
N ALA A 95 -7.49 6.96 -11.56
CA ALA A 95 -7.72 7.87 -12.69
C ALA A 95 -9.21 8.25 -12.82
N ASN A 96 -10.14 7.31 -12.58
CA ASN A 96 -11.57 7.58 -12.63
C ASN A 96 -12.09 8.33 -11.39
N THR A 97 -11.41 8.29 -10.25
CA THR A 97 -11.81 9.03 -9.03
C THR A 97 -11.38 10.50 -9.11
N VAL A 98 -10.17 10.76 -9.64
CA VAL A 98 -9.70 12.11 -9.96
C VAL A 98 -10.52 12.73 -11.10
N MET A 99 -10.90 11.95 -12.12
CA MET A 99 -11.76 12.44 -13.21
C MET A 99 -13.25 12.55 -12.81
N GLY A 100 -13.74 11.68 -11.92
CA GLY A 100 -15.14 11.69 -11.45
C GLY A 100 -15.46 12.89 -10.56
N SER A 101 -14.52 13.30 -9.70
CA SER A 101 -14.66 14.49 -8.84
C SER A 101 -14.72 15.80 -9.63
N GLN A 102 -14.10 15.88 -10.81
CA GLN A 102 -14.24 17.02 -11.72
C GLN A 102 -15.63 17.12 -12.38
N THR A 103 -16.35 16.00 -12.53
CA THR A 103 -17.67 16.00 -13.18
C THR A 103 -18.76 16.52 -12.23
N GLU A 104 -18.63 16.29 -10.93
CA GLU A 104 -19.60 16.77 -9.92
C GLU A 104 -19.39 18.25 -9.55
N ALA A 105 -18.16 18.77 -9.65
CA ALA A 105 -17.86 20.19 -9.40
C ALA A 105 -18.45 21.12 -10.47
N ASN A 106 -18.75 20.61 -11.67
CA ASN A 106 -19.29 21.39 -12.79
C ASN A 106 -20.84 21.36 -12.87
N THR A 107 -21.51 20.83 -11.84
CA THR A 107 -22.99 20.77 -11.75
C THR A 107 -23.54 21.52 -10.52
N ARG A 108 -22.78 22.45 -9.94
CA ARG A 108 -23.27 23.36 -8.88
C ARG A 108 -23.02 24.83 -9.24
#